data_AF-A0A7Y2DXI2-F1
#
_entry.id   AF-A0A7Y2DXI2-F1
#
_cell.length_a   1.000
_cell.length_b   1.000
_cell.length_c   1.000
_cell.angle_alpha   90.00
_cell.angle_beta   90.00
_cell.angle_gamma   90.00
#
_symmetry.space_group_name_H-M   'P 1'
#
loop_
_entity.id
_entity.type
_entity.pdbx_description
1 polymer ?
#
loop_
_entity_poly.entity_id
_entity_poly.type
_entity_poly.pdbx_seq_one_letter_code
_entity_poly.pdbx_strand_id
1 'polypeptide(L)'
;MTQQASQRRAAQQRSNRAAQQRRQRQQASQRRAAQQRSNRATQQRRTNQRRQAQIQSQRRQNSARRAQQRRNAEYTEQLRREGRRQERRASQARIRAQTNEKSRRRQIKRERKLREERRKNRRENQRRAERRDRDNRYRNQQRRNSSRRYQVYNRSQQRRLRNQRWNTYQRQTRNQRRNYDRYQRRLRNQRRSRYLRYQQNYYNRLRRDRDRLRRAQYYNSLRYNYRYSRGGRYYYTSSYGSRMLQNALNRGYSQGYQAGQADRYDNWGYNYRDSFSYQDACYGYDNYYVSMSEYQYYFRQGFQRGYDDGYYGRSRYGRYYNGNGNLFGTILRGIISIFTY
;
A
#
# COMPACT_ATOMS: atom_id res chain seq x y z
N MET A 1 79.62 -129.82 30.44
CA MET A 1 79.82 -128.47 29.86
C MET A 1 78.47 -127.77 29.59
N THR A 2 77.68 -127.48 30.62
CA THR A 2 76.26 -127.02 30.45
C THR A 2 75.81 -125.95 31.46
N GLN A 3 76.74 -125.21 32.09
CA GLN A 3 76.40 -124.07 32.97
C GLN A 3 76.91 -122.71 32.47
N GLN A 4 77.84 -122.65 31.51
CA GLN A 4 78.36 -121.39 30.96
C GLN A 4 77.49 -120.76 29.85
N ALA A 5 76.64 -121.56 29.18
CA ALA A 5 75.78 -121.08 28.09
C ALA A 5 74.48 -120.37 28.59
N SER A 6 73.99 -120.71 29.79
CA SER A 6 72.79 -120.09 30.37
C SER A 6 73.05 -118.70 30.95
N GLN A 7 74.23 -118.48 31.53
CA GLN A 7 74.63 -117.18 32.09
C GLN A 7 74.84 -116.11 31.01
N ARG A 8 75.37 -116.46 29.83
CA ARG A 8 75.50 -115.54 28.69
C ARG A 8 74.13 -115.12 28.11
N ARG A 9 73.17 -116.03 27.98
CA ARG A 9 71.80 -115.70 27.52
C ARG A 9 71.05 -114.81 28.50
N ALA A 10 71.21 -115.02 29.81
CA ALA A 10 70.60 -114.17 30.84
C ALA A 10 71.19 -112.74 30.86
N ALA A 11 72.50 -112.59 30.65
CA ALA A 11 73.15 -111.28 30.54
C ALA A 11 72.73 -110.52 29.26
N GLN A 12 72.57 -111.23 28.14
CA GLN A 12 72.16 -110.64 26.86
C GLN A 12 70.68 -110.21 26.86
N GLN A 13 69.80 -110.95 27.54
CA GLN A 13 68.39 -110.55 27.73
C GLN A 13 68.24 -109.34 28.67
N ARG A 14 69.04 -109.24 29.74
CA ARG A 14 69.06 -108.05 30.63
C ARG A 14 69.58 -106.81 29.91
N SER A 15 70.63 -106.96 29.11
CA SER A 15 71.16 -105.90 28.23
C SER A 15 70.10 -105.39 27.25
N ASN A 16 69.41 -106.30 26.54
CA ASN A 16 68.36 -105.94 25.60
C ASN A 16 67.15 -105.26 26.28
N ARG A 17 66.70 -105.75 27.44
CA ARG A 17 65.63 -105.09 28.21
C ARG A 17 66.04 -103.70 28.71
N ALA A 18 67.28 -103.53 29.19
CA ALA A 18 67.79 -102.23 29.63
C ALA A 18 67.92 -101.24 28.47
N ALA A 19 68.36 -101.69 27.29
CA ALA A 19 68.42 -100.88 26.08
C ALA A 19 67.01 -100.47 25.60
N GLN A 20 66.03 -101.38 25.67
CA GLN A 20 64.64 -101.12 25.29
C GLN A 20 63.96 -100.15 26.26
N GLN A 21 64.21 -100.26 27.57
CA GLN A 21 63.74 -99.30 28.58
C GLN A 21 64.37 -97.91 28.41
N ARG A 22 65.67 -97.82 28.07
CA ARG A 22 66.32 -96.53 27.77
C ARG A 22 65.73 -95.85 26.53
N ARG A 23 65.44 -96.61 25.45
CA ARG A 23 64.76 -96.09 24.26
C ARG A 23 63.36 -95.59 24.56
N GLN A 24 62.57 -96.33 25.36
CA GLN A 24 61.23 -95.90 25.78
C GLN A 24 61.29 -94.62 26.64
N ARG A 25 62.23 -94.51 27.58
CA ARG A 25 62.43 -93.29 28.38
C ARG A 25 62.88 -92.11 27.53
N GLN A 26 63.76 -92.31 26.56
CA GLN A 26 64.16 -91.27 25.61
C GLN A 26 62.98 -90.81 24.74
N GLN A 27 62.19 -91.72 24.15
CA GLN A 27 61.00 -91.36 23.39
C GLN A 27 59.95 -90.63 24.25
N ALA A 28 59.73 -91.07 25.49
CA ALA A 28 58.81 -90.39 26.41
C ALA A 28 59.29 -88.97 26.75
N SER A 29 60.61 -88.78 26.95
CA SER A 29 61.20 -87.46 27.20
C SER A 29 61.09 -86.53 25.98
N GLN A 30 61.31 -87.04 24.78
CA GLN A 30 61.17 -86.28 23.52
C GLN A 30 59.71 -85.88 23.27
N ARG A 31 58.74 -86.78 23.53
CA ARG A 31 57.31 -86.47 23.44
C ARG A 31 56.90 -85.38 24.45
N ARG A 32 57.35 -85.46 25.71
CA ARG A 32 57.10 -84.40 26.71
C ARG A 32 57.72 -83.06 26.30
N ALA A 33 58.95 -83.05 25.78
CA ALA A 33 59.60 -81.85 25.29
C ALA A 33 58.86 -81.23 24.08
N ALA A 34 58.38 -82.06 23.15
CA ALA A 34 57.57 -81.62 22.02
C ALA A 34 56.22 -81.03 22.46
N GLN A 35 55.54 -81.65 23.43
CA GLN A 35 54.29 -81.14 24.01
C GLN A 35 54.49 -79.80 24.73
N GLN A 36 55.57 -79.65 25.50
CA GLN A 36 55.88 -78.37 26.17
C GLN A 36 56.18 -77.25 25.17
N ARG A 37 56.89 -77.55 24.06
CA ARG A 37 57.14 -76.57 22.97
C ARG A 37 55.84 -76.17 22.28
N SER A 38 54.96 -77.12 21.97
CA SER A 38 53.64 -76.85 21.40
C SER A 38 52.78 -75.96 22.30
N ASN A 39 52.72 -76.29 23.60
CA ASN A 39 51.96 -75.50 24.57
C ASN A 39 52.50 -74.07 24.71
N ARG A 40 53.83 -73.87 24.76
CA ARG A 40 54.45 -72.53 24.76
C ARG A 40 54.15 -71.75 23.49
N ALA A 41 54.21 -72.38 22.32
CA ALA A 41 53.90 -71.73 21.04
C ALA A 41 52.42 -71.29 20.97
N THR A 42 51.49 -72.15 21.40
CA THR A 42 50.06 -71.81 21.45
C THR A 42 49.78 -70.69 22.45
N GLN A 43 50.47 -70.68 23.60
CA GLN A 43 50.32 -69.62 24.60
C GLN A 43 50.85 -68.28 24.08
N GLN A 44 52.01 -68.25 23.41
CA GLN A 44 52.53 -67.05 22.75
C GLN A 44 51.60 -66.51 21.66
N ARG A 45 51.00 -67.39 20.82
CA ARG A 45 50.02 -66.98 19.81
C ARG A 45 48.78 -66.34 20.43
N ARG A 46 48.25 -66.91 21.52
CA ARG A 46 47.10 -66.34 22.25
C ARG A 46 47.44 -64.96 22.84
N THR A 47 48.63 -64.79 23.41
CA THR A 47 49.07 -63.50 23.95
C THR A 47 49.21 -62.44 22.86
N ASN A 48 49.80 -62.81 21.72
CA ASN A 48 49.95 -61.90 20.57
C ASN A 48 48.59 -61.50 19.97
N GLN A 49 47.65 -62.45 19.85
CA GLN A 49 46.29 -62.16 19.39
C GLN A 49 45.54 -61.22 20.35
N ARG A 50 45.65 -61.44 21.67
CA ARG A 50 45.06 -60.53 22.66
C ARG A 50 45.65 -59.12 22.58
N ARG A 51 46.97 -59.00 22.42
CA ARG A 51 47.65 -57.71 22.29
C ARG A 51 47.22 -56.97 21.01
N GLN A 52 47.08 -57.68 19.89
CA GLN A 52 46.56 -57.10 18.64
C GLN A 52 45.10 -56.63 18.78
N ALA A 53 44.24 -57.44 19.39
CA ALA A 53 42.84 -57.06 19.63
C ALA A 53 42.73 -55.80 20.51
N GLN A 54 43.59 -55.70 21.54
CA GLN A 54 43.64 -54.54 22.43
C GLN A 54 44.09 -53.27 21.69
N ILE A 55 45.15 -53.35 20.89
CA ILE A 55 45.62 -52.23 20.04
C ILE A 55 44.53 -51.79 19.06
N GLN A 56 43.83 -52.74 18.44
CA GLN A 56 42.76 -52.43 17.48
C GLN A 56 41.56 -51.76 18.16
N SER A 57 41.18 -52.21 19.36
CA SER A 57 40.13 -51.58 20.17
C SER A 57 40.48 -50.14 20.53
N GLN A 58 41.73 -49.88 20.92
CA GLN A 58 42.18 -48.56 21.34
C GLN A 58 42.26 -47.59 20.16
N ARG A 59 42.65 -48.09 18.97
CA ARG A 59 42.58 -47.31 17.71
C ARG A 59 41.14 -46.93 17.36
N ARG A 60 40.17 -47.85 17.51
CA ARG A 60 38.75 -47.57 17.26
C ARG A 60 38.16 -46.55 18.24
N GLN A 61 38.53 -46.63 19.52
CA GLN A 61 38.09 -45.63 20.51
C GLN A 61 38.69 -44.25 20.23
N ASN A 62 39.97 -44.18 19.88
CA ASN A 62 40.62 -42.91 19.53
C ASN A 62 40.06 -42.30 18.24
N SER A 63 39.73 -43.11 17.23
CA SER A 63 39.10 -42.60 16.00
C SER A 63 37.68 -42.11 16.27
N ALA A 64 36.90 -42.80 17.09
CA ALA A 64 35.56 -42.37 17.50
C ALA A 64 35.60 -41.04 18.27
N ARG A 65 36.52 -40.88 19.24
CA ARG A 65 36.71 -39.63 19.98
C ARG A 65 37.09 -38.46 19.06
N ARG A 66 38.02 -38.68 18.11
CA ARG A 66 38.40 -37.65 17.13
C ARG A 66 37.25 -37.28 16.19
N ALA A 67 36.45 -38.25 15.76
CA ALA A 67 35.28 -38.00 14.93
C ALA A 67 34.21 -37.18 15.68
N GLN A 68 34.01 -37.44 16.97
CA GLN A 68 33.08 -36.68 17.80
C GLN A 68 33.56 -35.24 18.05
N GLN A 69 34.86 -35.04 18.31
CA GLN A 69 35.45 -33.71 18.44
C GLN A 69 35.30 -32.89 17.15
N ARG A 70 35.47 -33.51 15.97
CA ARG A 70 35.25 -32.84 14.68
C ARG A 70 33.79 -32.41 14.49
N ARG A 71 32.81 -33.28 14.80
CA ARG A 71 31.39 -32.91 14.71
C ARG A 71 31.02 -31.75 15.64
N ASN A 72 31.54 -31.74 16.87
CA ASN A 72 31.29 -30.65 17.81
C ASN A 72 31.92 -29.33 17.34
N ALA A 73 33.12 -29.38 16.76
CA ALA A 73 33.77 -28.22 16.18
C ALA A 73 32.98 -27.66 14.96
N GLU A 74 32.54 -28.54 14.06
CA GLU A 74 31.71 -28.16 12.90
C GLU A 74 30.38 -27.53 13.32
N TYR A 75 29.70 -28.11 14.32
CA TYR A 75 28.45 -27.58 14.85
C TYR A 75 28.63 -26.18 15.46
N THR A 76 29.70 -25.99 16.25
CA THR A 76 30.04 -24.71 16.86
C THR A 76 30.37 -23.65 15.80
N GLU A 77 31.07 -24.04 14.74
CA GLU A 77 31.40 -23.12 13.66
C GLU A 77 30.18 -22.75 12.82
N GLN A 78 29.23 -23.67 12.62
CA GLN A 78 27.97 -23.41 11.94
C GLN A 78 27.11 -22.39 12.70
N LEU A 79 26.99 -22.54 14.02
CA LEU A 79 26.34 -21.56 14.91
C LEU A 79 26.99 -20.17 14.82
N ARG A 80 28.33 -20.09 14.83
CA ARG A 80 29.05 -18.81 14.67
C ARG A 80 28.82 -18.18 13.30
N ARG A 81 28.76 -18.96 12.23
CA ARG A 81 28.46 -18.47 10.87
C ARG A 81 27.03 -17.94 10.77
N GLU A 82 26.08 -18.60 11.41
CA GLU A 82 24.69 -18.18 11.44
C GLU A 82 24.49 -16.90 12.27
N GLY A 83 25.13 -16.79 13.42
CA GLY A 83 25.17 -15.56 14.22
C GLY A 83 25.71 -14.36 13.43
N ARG A 84 26.86 -14.51 12.75
CA ARG A 84 27.42 -13.44 11.88
C ARG A 84 26.49 -13.08 10.72
N ARG A 85 25.73 -14.03 10.17
CA ARG A 85 24.74 -13.76 9.10
C ARG A 85 23.56 -12.95 9.64
N GLN A 86 23.04 -13.29 10.82
CA GLN A 86 21.97 -12.52 11.46
C GLN A 86 22.43 -11.10 11.80
N GLU A 87 23.63 -10.96 12.34
CA GLU A 87 24.21 -9.66 12.70
C GLU A 87 24.42 -8.76 11.47
N ARG A 88 24.90 -9.31 10.35
CA ARG A 88 24.97 -8.60 9.05
C ARG A 88 23.59 -8.20 8.52
N ARG A 89 22.57 -9.04 8.67
CA ARG A 89 21.19 -8.70 8.27
C ARG A 89 20.63 -7.57 9.14
N ALA A 90 20.87 -7.63 10.45
CA ALA A 90 20.44 -6.60 11.39
C ALA A 90 21.13 -5.25 11.12
N SER A 91 22.44 -5.25 10.82
CA SER A 91 23.17 -4.04 10.47
C SER A 91 22.70 -3.43 9.15
N GLN A 92 22.46 -4.26 8.12
CA GLN A 92 21.88 -3.79 6.85
C GLN A 92 20.47 -3.23 7.01
N ALA A 93 19.64 -3.83 7.85
CA ALA A 93 18.29 -3.33 8.16
C ALA A 93 18.35 -1.96 8.86
N ARG A 94 19.27 -1.78 9.83
CA ARG A 94 19.50 -0.49 10.49
C ARG A 94 19.96 0.59 9.50
N ILE A 95 20.92 0.28 8.62
CA ILE A 95 21.39 1.22 7.58
C ILE A 95 20.26 1.63 6.63
N ARG A 96 19.42 0.68 6.20
CA ARG A 96 18.24 0.95 5.34
C ARG A 96 17.19 1.80 6.05
N ALA A 97 16.93 1.56 7.33
CA ALA A 97 16.00 2.38 8.12
C ALA A 97 16.50 3.82 8.26
N GLN A 98 17.79 4.01 8.54
CA GLN A 98 18.41 5.32 8.70
C GLN A 98 18.44 6.13 7.39
N THR A 99 18.72 5.47 6.26
CA THR A 99 18.68 6.10 4.93
C THR A 99 17.27 6.48 4.49
N ASN A 100 16.27 5.65 4.79
CA ASN A 100 14.87 5.96 4.54
C ASN A 100 14.39 7.14 5.41
N GLU A 101 14.78 7.19 6.68
CA GLU A 101 14.42 8.30 7.56
C GLU A 101 15.06 9.62 7.12
N LYS A 102 16.34 9.60 6.70
CA LYS A 102 17.03 10.78 6.16
C LYS A 102 16.38 11.30 4.88
N SER A 103 15.95 10.40 3.99
CA SER A 103 15.21 10.74 2.78
C SER A 103 13.83 11.33 3.09
N ARG A 104 13.09 10.75 4.04
CA ARG A 104 11.78 11.22 4.48
C ARG A 104 11.87 12.59 5.15
N ARG A 105 12.87 12.83 6.00
CA ARG A 105 13.16 14.15 6.59
C ARG A 105 13.50 15.20 5.52
N ARG A 106 14.29 14.85 4.50
CA ARG A 106 14.59 15.75 3.36
C ARG A 106 13.32 16.09 2.57
N GLN A 107 12.44 15.11 2.34
CA GLN A 107 11.18 15.32 1.64
C GLN A 107 10.24 16.22 2.43
N ILE A 108 10.05 15.98 3.74
CA ILE A 108 9.25 16.82 4.64
C ILE A 108 9.82 18.24 4.70
N LYS A 109 11.15 18.41 4.76
CA LYS A 109 11.79 19.73 4.76
C LYS A 109 11.55 20.47 3.44
N ARG A 110 11.65 19.79 2.28
CA ARG A 110 11.29 20.36 0.96
C ARG A 110 9.82 20.75 0.90
N GLU A 111 8.92 19.89 1.35
CA GLU A 111 7.47 20.16 1.33
C GLU A 111 7.09 21.33 2.22
N ARG A 112 7.70 21.43 3.40
CA ARG A 112 7.53 22.54 4.33
C ARG A 112 8.05 23.85 3.72
N LYS A 113 9.23 23.83 3.08
CA LYS A 113 9.79 24.98 2.36
C LYS A 113 8.89 25.43 1.22
N LEU A 114 8.39 24.50 0.41
CA LEU A 114 7.46 24.77 -0.69
C LEU A 114 6.12 25.32 -0.18
N ARG A 115 5.63 24.84 0.97
CA ARG A 115 4.40 25.32 1.60
C ARG A 115 4.58 26.71 2.19
N GLU A 116 5.72 27.01 2.82
CA GLU A 116 6.08 28.35 3.28
C GLU A 116 6.23 29.32 2.11
N GLU A 117 6.89 28.91 1.03
CA GLU A 117 7.07 29.71 -0.17
C GLU A 117 5.73 29.99 -0.86
N ARG A 118 4.86 28.98 -0.97
CA ARG A 118 3.46 29.20 -1.43
C ARG A 118 2.69 30.14 -0.49
N ARG A 119 2.93 30.08 0.81
CA ARG A 119 2.27 30.96 1.80
C ARG A 119 2.80 32.39 1.72
N LYS A 120 4.11 32.58 1.49
CA LYS A 120 4.74 33.88 1.19
C LYS A 120 4.23 34.43 -0.14
N ASN A 121 4.26 33.66 -1.22
CA ASN A 121 3.71 34.06 -2.52
C ASN A 121 2.22 34.39 -2.46
N ARG A 122 1.43 33.67 -1.65
CA ARG A 122 0.00 33.97 -1.46
C ARG A 122 -0.20 35.27 -0.67
N ARG A 123 0.60 35.52 0.37
CA ARG A 123 0.59 36.78 1.12
C ARG A 123 1.09 37.95 0.28
N GLU A 124 2.11 37.74 -0.56
CA GLU A 124 2.64 38.77 -1.46
C GLU A 124 1.66 39.07 -2.59
N ASN A 125 1.03 38.05 -3.19
CA ASN A 125 -0.05 38.26 -4.15
C ASN A 125 -1.28 38.92 -3.51
N GLN A 126 -1.62 38.60 -2.25
CA GLN A 126 -2.66 39.32 -1.51
C GLN A 126 -2.29 40.78 -1.29
N ARG A 127 -1.06 41.08 -0.85
CA ARG A 127 -0.58 42.46 -0.64
C ARG A 127 -0.46 43.24 -1.95
N ARG A 128 0.00 42.61 -3.04
CA ARG A 128 0.06 43.21 -4.39
C ARG A 128 -1.35 43.42 -4.97
N ALA A 129 -2.29 42.51 -4.72
CA ALA A 129 -3.69 42.66 -5.09
C ALA A 129 -4.38 43.76 -4.27
N GLU A 130 -4.08 43.87 -2.96
CA GLU A 130 -4.61 44.92 -2.08
C GLU A 130 -4.05 46.31 -2.44
N ARG A 131 -2.76 46.43 -2.78
CA ARG A 131 -2.16 47.68 -3.28
C ARG A 131 -2.71 48.06 -4.66
N ARG A 132 -2.82 47.10 -5.60
CA ARG A 132 -3.44 47.35 -6.92
C ARG A 132 -4.93 47.66 -6.84
N ASP A 133 -5.64 47.10 -5.87
CA ASP A 133 -7.05 47.41 -5.62
C ASP A 133 -7.23 48.75 -4.90
N ARG A 134 -6.26 49.22 -4.09
CA ARG A 134 -6.33 50.53 -3.42
C ARG A 134 -6.09 51.67 -4.41
N ASP A 135 -5.10 51.54 -5.29
CA ASP A 135 -4.81 52.52 -6.35
C ASP A 135 -5.85 52.52 -7.48
N ASN A 136 -6.42 51.35 -7.84
CA ASN A 136 -7.55 51.31 -8.77
C ASN A 136 -8.89 51.73 -8.15
N ARG A 137 -9.04 51.72 -6.81
CA ARG A 137 -10.27 52.18 -6.15
C ARG A 137 -10.38 53.71 -6.18
N TYR A 138 -9.29 54.44 -5.94
CA TYR A 138 -9.33 55.91 -5.91
C TYR A 138 -9.55 56.54 -7.29
N ARG A 139 -8.90 56.04 -8.35
CA ARG A 139 -9.06 56.57 -9.73
C ARG A 139 -10.37 56.17 -10.43
N ASN A 140 -11.07 55.14 -9.96
CA ASN A 140 -12.25 54.57 -10.64
C ASN A 140 -13.56 54.86 -9.91
N GLN A 141 -13.51 55.37 -8.66
CA GLN A 141 -14.70 55.76 -7.88
C GLN A 141 -15.33 57.08 -8.37
N GLN A 142 -14.54 58.04 -8.88
CA GLN A 142 -15.07 59.32 -9.38
C GLN A 142 -15.64 59.25 -10.81
N ARG A 143 -15.42 58.17 -11.58
CA ARG A 143 -15.89 58.04 -12.98
C ARG A 143 -16.89 56.91 -13.26
N ARG A 144 -17.27 56.06 -12.28
CA ARG A 144 -18.12 54.87 -12.52
C ARG A 144 -19.39 54.75 -11.67
N ASN A 145 -19.75 55.77 -10.90
CA ASN A 145 -20.97 55.72 -10.08
C ASN A 145 -22.26 56.09 -10.83
N SER A 146 -22.22 56.39 -12.14
CA SER A 146 -23.42 56.85 -12.86
C SER A 146 -23.89 56.00 -14.05
N SER A 147 -23.21 54.91 -14.48
CA SER A 147 -23.63 54.22 -15.72
C SER A 147 -23.25 52.73 -15.84
N ARG A 148 -23.69 51.91 -14.88
CA ARG A 148 -23.78 50.44 -15.05
C ARG A 148 -25.16 49.88 -14.67
N ARG A 149 -26.19 50.70 -14.83
CA ARG A 149 -27.58 50.24 -14.94
C ARG A 149 -27.72 49.58 -16.31
N TYR A 150 -28.15 48.32 -16.35
CA TYR A 150 -28.47 47.58 -17.59
C TYR A 150 -27.33 47.38 -18.60
N GLN A 151 -26.46 46.40 -18.34
CA GLN A 151 -25.54 45.93 -19.38
C GLN A 151 -26.28 44.95 -20.30
N VAL A 152 -26.89 45.48 -21.36
CA VAL A 152 -27.35 44.69 -22.50
C VAL A 152 -26.12 44.29 -23.30
N TYR A 153 -25.74 43.01 -23.26
CA TYR A 153 -24.65 42.51 -24.08
C TYR A 153 -25.10 42.47 -25.54
N ASN A 154 -24.34 43.09 -26.44
CA ASN A 154 -24.60 42.95 -27.87
C ASN A 154 -24.24 41.53 -28.36
N ARG A 155 -24.71 41.16 -29.56
CA ARG A 155 -24.56 39.80 -30.12
C ARG A 155 -23.09 39.34 -30.21
N SER A 156 -22.16 40.25 -30.49
CA SER A 156 -20.73 39.93 -30.60
C SER A 156 -20.08 39.68 -29.24
N GLN A 157 -20.41 40.47 -28.21
CA GLN A 157 -19.96 40.26 -26.84
C GLN A 157 -20.49 38.94 -26.27
N GLN A 158 -21.76 38.59 -26.54
CA GLN A 158 -22.34 37.32 -26.11
C GLN A 158 -21.62 36.11 -26.73
N ARG A 159 -21.32 36.16 -28.04
CA ARG A 159 -20.53 35.11 -28.72
C ARG A 159 -19.15 34.95 -28.08
N ARG A 160 -18.44 36.06 -27.80
CA ARG A 160 -17.13 36.03 -27.12
C ARG A 160 -17.23 35.42 -25.73
N LEU A 161 -18.20 35.85 -24.92
CA LEU A 161 -18.42 35.34 -23.57
C LEU A 161 -18.72 33.84 -23.56
N ARG A 162 -19.59 33.37 -24.47
CA ARG A 162 -19.89 31.96 -24.65
C ARG A 162 -18.63 31.15 -25.00
N ASN A 163 -17.85 31.61 -25.97
CA ASN A 163 -16.62 30.92 -26.39
C ASN A 163 -15.60 30.86 -25.23
N GLN A 164 -15.44 31.95 -24.46
CA GLN A 164 -14.59 31.97 -23.27
C GLN A 164 -15.04 30.96 -22.21
N ARG A 165 -16.35 30.88 -21.95
CA ARG A 165 -16.94 29.92 -20.99
C ARG A 165 -16.82 28.49 -21.47
N TRP A 166 -17.02 28.23 -22.76
CA TRP A 166 -16.80 26.93 -23.37
C TRP A 166 -15.34 26.47 -23.23
N ASN A 167 -14.39 27.34 -23.56
CA ASN A 167 -12.97 27.04 -23.39
C ASN A 167 -12.62 26.76 -21.92
N THR A 168 -13.21 27.50 -21.00
CA THR A 168 -13.04 27.27 -19.55
C THR A 168 -13.60 25.92 -19.13
N TYR A 169 -14.80 25.57 -19.60
CA TYR A 169 -15.41 24.26 -19.37
C TYR A 169 -14.52 23.14 -19.89
N GLN A 170 -14.10 23.18 -21.16
CA GLN A 170 -13.24 22.15 -21.76
C GLN A 170 -11.93 21.94 -21.01
N ARG A 171 -11.29 23.03 -20.55
CA ARG A 171 -10.06 22.95 -19.73
C ARG A 171 -10.31 22.24 -18.40
N GLN A 172 -11.40 22.59 -17.70
CA GLN A 172 -11.72 22.00 -16.40
C GLN A 172 -12.17 20.54 -16.51
N THR A 173 -12.84 20.16 -17.60
CA THR A 173 -13.36 18.80 -17.78
C THR A 173 -12.38 17.83 -18.44
N ARG A 174 -11.20 18.29 -18.89
CA ARG A 174 -10.22 17.48 -19.63
C ARG A 174 -9.80 16.20 -18.89
N ASN A 175 -9.59 16.30 -17.57
CA ASN A 175 -9.08 15.20 -16.75
C ASN A 175 -10.19 14.40 -16.03
N GLN A 176 -11.47 14.65 -16.32
CA GLN A 176 -12.58 14.02 -15.60
C GLN A 176 -12.56 12.50 -15.73
N ARG A 177 -12.34 11.96 -16.93
CA ARG A 177 -12.27 10.50 -17.13
C ARG A 177 -11.17 9.87 -16.28
N ARG A 178 -9.96 10.43 -16.32
CA ARG A 178 -8.83 9.94 -15.53
C ARG A 178 -9.10 10.00 -14.03
N ASN A 179 -9.70 11.09 -13.55
CA ASN A 179 -10.06 11.26 -12.15
C ASN A 179 -11.15 10.26 -11.74
N TYR A 180 -12.14 10.05 -12.60
CA TYR A 180 -13.20 9.05 -12.42
C TYR A 180 -12.63 7.64 -12.33
N ASP A 181 -11.76 7.24 -13.26
CA ASP A 181 -11.17 5.90 -13.29
C ASP A 181 -10.33 5.62 -12.03
N ARG A 182 -9.54 6.61 -11.58
CA ARG A 182 -8.80 6.53 -10.31
C ARG A 182 -9.74 6.36 -9.13
N TYR A 183 -10.82 7.15 -9.09
CA TYR A 183 -11.81 7.11 -8.03
C TYR A 183 -12.55 5.76 -7.98
N GLN A 184 -12.95 5.25 -9.13
CA GLN A 184 -13.59 3.94 -9.29
C GLN A 184 -12.73 2.81 -8.73
N ARG A 185 -11.43 2.77 -9.08
CA ARG A 185 -10.49 1.78 -8.55
C ARG A 185 -10.40 1.85 -7.02
N ARG A 186 -10.34 3.08 -6.47
CA ARG A 186 -10.31 3.30 -5.02
C ARG A 186 -11.56 2.74 -4.34
N LEU A 187 -12.75 3.02 -4.87
CA LEU A 187 -14.01 2.50 -4.32
C LEU A 187 -14.09 0.97 -4.37
N ARG A 188 -13.62 0.36 -5.47
CA ARG A 188 -13.56 -1.11 -5.62
C ARG A 188 -12.65 -1.73 -4.57
N ASN A 189 -11.45 -1.19 -4.38
CA ASN A 189 -10.51 -1.66 -3.35
C ASN A 189 -11.07 -1.50 -1.93
N GLN A 190 -11.82 -0.43 -1.69
CA GLN A 190 -12.50 -0.17 -0.41
C GLN A 190 -13.81 -0.95 -0.23
N ARG A 191 -14.20 -1.79 -1.21
CA ARG A 191 -15.47 -2.55 -1.23
C ARG A 191 -16.73 -1.68 -1.03
N ARG A 192 -16.68 -0.40 -1.43
CA ARG A 192 -17.80 0.57 -1.34
C ARG A 192 -18.80 0.37 -2.46
N SER A 193 -19.58 -0.71 -2.36
CA SER A 193 -20.43 -1.20 -3.44
C SER A 193 -21.57 -0.25 -3.80
N ARG A 194 -22.24 0.37 -2.81
CA ARG A 194 -23.35 1.30 -3.04
C ARG A 194 -22.84 2.60 -3.62
N TYR A 195 -21.73 3.09 -3.10
CA TYR A 195 -21.09 4.30 -3.63
C TYR A 195 -20.59 4.09 -5.04
N LEU A 196 -20.05 2.91 -5.36
CA LEU A 196 -19.60 2.57 -6.71
C LEU A 196 -20.75 2.68 -7.73
N ARG A 197 -21.93 2.15 -7.40
CA ARG A 197 -23.13 2.23 -8.25
C ARG A 197 -23.59 3.67 -8.43
N TYR A 198 -23.68 4.44 -7.34
CA TYR A 198 -23.98 5.87 -7.39
C TYR A 198 -23.02 6.62 -8.32
N GLN A 199 -21.73 6.38 -8.14
CA GLN A 199 -20.66 7.03 -8.89
C GLN A 199 -20.73 6.73 -10.39
N GLN A 200 -21.05 5.49 -10.75
CA GLN A 200 -21.26 5.08 -12.15
C GLN A 200 -22.46 5.81 -12.76
N ASN A 201 -23.59 5.86 -12.04
CA ASN A 201 -24.80 6.55 -12.48
C ASN A 201 -24.57 8.05 -12.64
N TYR A 202 -23.84 8.68 -11.72
CA TYR A 202 -23.44 10.09 -11.84
C TYR A 202 -22.60 10.34 -13.10
N TYR A 203 -21.55 9.54 -13.32
CA TYR A 203 -20.66 9.74 -14.46
C TYR A 203 -21.36 9.50 -15.81
N ASN A 204 -22.26 8.50 -15.88
CA ASN A 204 -23.07 8.26 -17.07
C ASN A 204 -23.98 9.46 -17.39
N ARG A 205 -24.63 10.04 -16.38
CA ARG A 205 -25.42 11.27 -16.54
C ARG A 205 -24.55 12.44 -16.98
N LEU A 206 -23.36 12.59 -16.40
CA LEU A 206 -22.42 13.65 -16.77
C LEU A 206 -21.94 13.53 -18.24
N ARG A 207 -21.71 12.31 -18.72
CA ARG A 207 -21.37 12.06 -20.14
C ARG A 207 -22.49 12.52 -21.08
N ARG A 208 -23.74 12.12 -20.80
CA ARG A 208 -24.91 12.55 -21.59
C ARG A 208 -25.10 14.06 -21.54
N ASP A 209 -24.87 14.67 -20.38
CA ASP A 209 -24.94 16.12 -20.18
C ASP A 209 -23.94 16.87 -21.07
N ARG A 210 -22.73 16.32 -21.26
CA ARG A 210 -21.72 16.87 -22.16
C ARG A 210 -22.15 16.83 -23.62
N ASP A 211 -22.82 15.76 -24.05
CA ASP A 211 -23.34 15.66 -25.42
C ASP A 211 -24.50 16.64 -25.64
N ARG A 212 -25.39 16.81 -24.65
CA ARG A 212 -26.41 17.87 -24.65
C ARG A 212 -25.77 19.24 -24.82
N LEU A 213 -24.73 19.55 -24.04
CA LEU A 213 -24.06 20.85 -24.09
C LEU A 213 -23.41 21.15 -25.44
N ARG A 214 -22.93 20.13 -26.15
CA ARG A 214 -22.37 20.27 -27.51
C ARG A 214 -23.44 20.63 -28.53
N ARG A 215 -24.66 20.11 -28.35
CA ARG A 215 -25.80 20.29 -29.27
C ARG A 215 -26.73 21.44 -28.88
N ALA A 216 -26.58 22.00 -27.69
CA ALA A 216 -27.47 23.02 -27.16
C ALA A 216 -27.44 24.29 -28.01
N GLN A 217 -28.63 24.72 -28.45
CA GLN A 217 -28.87 26.02 -29.05
C GLN A 217 -29.36 26.98 -27.97
N TYR A 218 -28.84 28.20 -27.97
CA TYR A 218 -29.13 29.19 -26.92
C TYR A 218 -29.78 30.43 -27.50
N TYR A 219 -30.66 31.07 -26.72
CA TYR A 219 -31.35 32.29 -27.11
C TYR A 219 -30.39 33.45 -27.33
N ASN A 220 -30.61 34.23 -28.40
CA ASN A 220 -29.71 35.29 -28.86
C ASN A 220 -29.74 36.60 -28.02
N SER A 221 -30.61 36.70 -27.00
CA SER A 221 -30.74 37.92 -26.20
C SER A 221 -30.85 37.60 -24.71
N LEU A 222 -29.84 38.03 -23.95
CA LEU A 222 -29.83 37.94 -22.50
C LEU A 222 -30.05 39.32 -21.89
N ARG A 223 -31.21 39.54 -21.28
CA ARG A 223 -31.45 40.71 -20.42
C ARG A 223 -30.96 40.40 -19.00
N TYR A 224 -30.04 41.19 -18.49
CA TYR A 224 -29.44 41.00 -17.15
C TYR A 224 -30.25 41.76 -16.09
N ASN A 225 -31.44 41.23 -15.78
CA ASN A 225 -32.42 41.83 -14.85
C ASN A 225 -32.46 41.17 -13.46
N TYR A 226 -31.55 40.25 -13.17
CA TYR A 226 -31.44 39.64 -11.85
C TYR A 226 -30.10 39.98 -11.22
N ARG A 227 -30.13 40.30 -9.93
CA ARG A 227 -28.95 40.56 -9.11
C ARG A 227 -28.84 39.50 -8.03
N TYR A 228 -27.64 38.98 -7.79
CA TYR A 228 -27.36 38.07 -6.69
C TYR A 228 -26.06 38.44 -5.97
N SER A 229 -25.99 38.10 -4.67
CA SER A 229 -24.81 38.38 -3.84
C SER A 229 -23.98 37.13 -3.61
N ARG A 230 -22.65 37.25 -3.67
CA ARG A 230 -21.71 36.18 -3.32
C ARG A 230 -20.46 36.78 -2.71
N GLY A 231 -20.14 36.39 -1.46
CA GLY A 231 -18.94 36.88 -0.77
C GLY A 231 -18.91 38.41 -0.59
N GLY A 232 -20.07 39.02 -0.34
CA GLY A 232 -20.21 40.47 -0.15
C GLY A 232 -20.18 41.30 -1.45
N ARG A 233 -20.14 40.66 -2.62
CA ARG A 233 -20.17 41.34 -3.94
C ARG A 233 -21.45 41.03 -4.68
N TYR A 234 -21.98 42.03 -5.38
CA TYR A 234 -23.14 41.87 -6.25
C TYR A 234 -22.73 41.49 -7.67
N TYR A 235 -23.48 40.54 -8.23
CA TYR A 235 -23.34 40.04 -9.58
C TYR A 235 -24.70 40.12 -10.27
N TYR A 236 -24.67 40.22 -11.60
CA TYR A 236 -25.88 40.34 -12.41
C TYR A 236 -25.99 39.17 -13.38
N THR A 237 -27.20 38.73 -13.64
CA THR A 237 -27.50 37.64 -14.57
C THR A 237 -28.91 37.79 -15.15
N SER A 238 -29.25 36.96 -16.11
CA SER A 238 -30.59 36.91 -16.71
C SER A 238 -31.54 36.04 -15.89
N SER A 239 -32.82 36.05 -16.24
CA SER A 239 -33.82 35.11 -15.71
C SER A 239 -33.34 33.66 -15.81
N TYR A 240 -32.83 33.28 -16.98
CA TYR A 240 -32.25 31.96 -17.24
C TYR A 240 -31.04 31.66 -16.34
N GLY A 241 -30.16 32.65 -16.14
CA GLY A 241 -29.02 32.48 -15.25
C GLY A 241 -29.41 32.35 -13.79
N SER A 242 -30.41 33.12 -13.33
CA SER A 242 -30.96 32.97 -11.97
C SER A 242 -31.50 31.57 -11.74
N ARG A 243 -32.31 31.06 -12.68
CA ARG A 243 -32.87 29.70 -12.65
C ARG A 243 -31.77 28.66 -12.73
N MET A 244 -30.73 28.89 -13.51
CA MET A 244 -29.57 28.00 -13.59
C MET A 244 -28.84 27.88 -12.25
N LEU A 245 -28.68 28.98 -11.50
CA LEU A 245 -28.06 28.95 -10.17
C LEU A 245 -28.95 28.23 -9.14
N GLN A 246 -30.26 28.44 -9.19
CA GLN A 246 -31.22 27.69 -8.37
C GLN A 246 -31.19 26.19 -8.69
N ASN A 247 -31.14 25.84 -9.98
CA ASN A 247 -31.00 24.47 -10.44
C ASN A 247 -29.66 23.85 -10.01
N ALA A 248 -28.58 24.63 -9.98
CA ALA A 248 -27.29 24.18 -9.48
C ALA A 248 -27.41 23.71 -8.03
N LEU A 249 -28.06 24.50 -7.19
CA LEU A 249 -28.31 24.16 -5.79
C LEU A 249 -29.14 22.88 -5.64
N ASN A 250 -30.27 22.77 -6.32
CA ASN A 250 -31.16 21.61 -6.21
C ASN A 250 -30.50 20.32 -6.77
N ARG A 251 -29.80 20.43 -7.90
CA ARG A 251 -29.02 19.30 -8.45
C ARG A 251 -27.90 18.90 -7.51
N GLY A 252 -27.17 19.89 -6.96
CA GLY A 252 -26.16 19.67 -5.94
C GLY A 252 -26.74 18.89 -4.78
N TYR A 253 -27.83 19.36 -4.18
CA TYR A 253 -28.54 18.71 -3.09
C TYR A 253 -28.95 17.28 -3.43
N SER A 254 -29.56 17.06 -4.59
CA SER A 254 -29.92 15.72 -5.07
C SER A 254 -28.72 14.78 -5.13
N GLN A 255 -27.60 15.23 -5.72
CA GLN A 255 -26.40 14.41 -5.85
C GLN A 255 -25.72 14.17 -4.50
N GLY A 256 -25.74 15.17 -3.61
CA GLY A 256 -25.24 15.05 -2.26
C GLY A 256 -26.01 14.01 -1.47
N TYR A 257 -27.35 14.08 -1.52
CA TYR A 257 -28.23 13.16 -0.81
C TYR A 257 -28.02 11.70 -1.23
N GLN A 258 -27.91 11.45 -2.54
CA GLN A 258 -27.58 10.12 -3.05
C GLN A 258 -26.20 9.63 -2.58
N ALA A 259 -25.19 10.52 -2.58
CA ALA A 259 -23.84 10.19 -2.12
C ALA A 259 -23.80 9.89 -0.62
N GLY A 260 -24.46 10.71 0.21
CA GLY A 260 -24.53 10.54 1.66
C GLY A 260 -25.24 9.24 2.04
N GLN A 261 -26.37 8.94 1.38
CA GLN A 261 -27.04 7.65 1.56
C GLN A 261 -26.13 6.47 1.19
N ALA A 262 -25.45 6.55 0.05
CA ALA A 262 -24.57 5.47 -0.39
C ALA A 262 -23.42 5.24 0.60
N ASP A 263 -22.84 6.30 1.15
CA ASP A 263 -21.83 6.21 2.21
C ASP A 263 -22.36 5.61 3.50
N ARG A 264 -23.56 6.02 3.92
CA ARG A 264 -24.25 5.42 5.06
C ARG A 264 -24.46 3.91 4.86
N TYR A 265 -24.96 3.49 3.70
CA TYR A 265 -25.18 2.07 3.41
C TYR A 265 -23.89 1.24 3.35
N ASP A 266 -22.79 1.82 2.88
CA ASP A 266 -21.48 1.17 2.87
C ASP A 266 -20.76 1.27 4.24
N ASN A 267 -21.41 1.76 5.30
CA ASN A 267 -20.84 2.06 6.62
C ASN A 267 -19.56 2.91 6.56
N TRP A 268 -19.51 3.83 5.59
CA TRP A 268 -18.36 4.71 5.37
C TRP A 268 -18.50 5.99 6.19
N GLY A 269 -17.36 6.54 6.64
CA GLY A 269 -17.34 7.78 7.41
C GLY A 269 -17.83 9.00 6.63
N TYR A 270 -18.40 9.98 7.34
CA TYR A 270 -18.85 11.26 6.77
C TYR A 270 -17.71 12.00 6.07
N ASN A 271 -17.72 12.07 4.74
CA ASN A 271 -16.77 12.87 3.99
C ASN A 271 -17.27 13.25 2.59
N TYR A 272 -18.12 14.28 2.52
CA TYR A 272 -18.63 14.79 1.25
C TYR A 272 -17.53 15.38 0.34
N ARG A 273 -16.42 15.88 0.89
CA ARG A 273 -15.35 16.56 0.13
C ARG A 273 -14.56 15.61 -0.75
N ASP A 274 -14.53 14.34 -0.36
CA ASP A 274 -13.90 13.29 -1.14
C ASP A 274 -14.74 12.87 -2.34
N SER A 275 -16.04 13.19 -2.38
CA SER A 275 -16.91 12.80 -3.47
C SER A 275 -16.46 13.37 -4.81
N PHE A 276 -16.44 12.52 -5.85
CA PHE A 276 -16.11 12.96 -7.21
C PHE A 276 -17.08 14.04 -7.72
N SER A 277 -18.39 13.86 -7.49
CA SER A 277 -19.42 14.80 -7.92
C SER A 277 -19.31 16.14 -7.20
N TYR A 278 -18.87 16.17 -5.94
CA TYR A 278 -18.52 17.40 -5.23
C TYR A 278 -17.28 18.09 -5.82
N GLN A 279 -16.25 17.30 -6.17
CA GLN A 279 -15.00 17.83 -6.72
C GLN A 279 -15.20 18.41 -8.11
N ASP A 280 -15.91 17.74 -9.01
CA ASP A 280 -16.16 18.25 -10.36
C ASP A 280 -17.24 19.35 -10.39
N ALA A 281 -18.31 19.20 -9.59
CA ALA A 281 -19.46 20.09 -9.47
C ALA A 281 -20.03 20.62 -10.82
N CYS A 282 -19.97 19.82 -11.89
CA CYS A 282 -20.26 20.28 -13.25
C CYS A 282 -21.54 19.70 -13.86
N TYR A 283 -22.15 18.70 -13.22
CA TYR A 283 -23.36 18.08 -13.74
C TYR A 283 -24.50 19.10 -13.89
N GLY A 284 -25.08 19.19 -15.10
CA GLY A 284 -26.17 20.11 -15.42
C GLY A 284 -25.71 21.54 -15.70
N TYR A 285 -24.39 21.79 -15.75
CA TYR A 285 -23.86 23.10 -16.11
C TYR A 285 -24.26 23.47 -17.54
N ASP A 286 -24.53 24.75 -17.76
CA ASP A 286 -24.81 25.35 -19.05
C ASP A 286 -23.86 26.53 -19.24
N ASN A 287 -23.05 26.49 -20.29
CA ASN A 287 -21.98 27.46 -20.47
C ASN A 287 -22.48 28.89 -20.81
N TYR A 288 -23.78 29.07 -21.03
CA TYR A 288 -24.30 30.28 -21.65
C TYR A 288 -24.72 31.37 -20.64
N TYR A 289 -25.27 31.01 -19.47
CA TYR A 289 -25.95 32.00 -18.61
C TYR A 289 -25.09 32.51 -17.44
N VAL A 290 -24.33 31.63 -16.80
CA VAL A 290 -23.43 31.98 -15.70
C VAL A 290 -22.06 31.37 -15.92
N SER A 291 -21.03 31.90 -15.25
CA SER A 291 -19.71 31.30 -15.27
C SER A 291 -19.69 29.96 -14.52
N MET A 292 -18.78 29.09 -14.96
CA MET A 292 -18.58 27.76 -14.39
C MET A 292 -18.27 27.79 -12.89
N SER A 293 -17.45 28.76 -12.46
CA SER A 293 -17.10 28.94 -11.04
C SER A 293 -18.30 29.26 -10.16
N GLU A 294 -19.26 30.03 -10.66
CA GLU A 294 -20.49 30.42 -9.96
C GLU A 294 -21.40 29.20 -9.85
N TYR A 295 -21.62 28.50 -10.96
CA TYR A 295 -22.40 27.26 -10.96
C TYR A 295 -21.84 26.22 -9.98
N GLN A 296 -20.54 25.92 -10.08
CA GLN A 296 -19.88 24.94 -9.22
C GLN A 296 -19.97 25.31 -7.74
N TYR A 297 -19.88 26.60 -7.40
CA TYR A 297 -20.01 27.06 -6.02
C TYR A 297 -21.39 26.71 -5.45
N TYR A 298 -22.45 27.10 -6.16
CA TYR A 298 -23.81 26.84 -5.71
C TYR A 298 -24.17 25.35 -5.76
N PHE A 299 -23.68 24.60 -6.75
CA PHE A 299 -23.77 23.15 -6.77
C PHE A 299 -23.16 22.53 -5.51
N ARG A 300 -21.94 22.94 -5.13
CA ARG A 300 -21.28 22.43 -3.91
C ARG A 300 -22.01 22.82 -2.64
N GLN A 301 -22.61 24.02 -2.58
CA GLN A 301 -23.45 24.45 -1.45
C GLN A 301 -24.68 23.55 -1.27
N GLY A 302 -25.34 23.21 -2.38
CA GLY A 302 -26.45 22.25 -2.35
C GLY A 302 -25.96 20.86 -1.97
N PHE A 303 -24.87 20.40 -2.58
CA PHE A 303 -24.28 19.08 -2.36
C PHE A 303 -23.96 18.82 -0.90
N GLN A 304 -23.28 19.76 -0.24
CA GLN A 304 -22.93 19.61 1.18
C GLN A 304 -24.19 19.36 2.04
N ARG A 305 -25.26 20.13 1.80
CA ARG A 305 -26.51 20.02 2.55
C ARG A 305 -27.26 18.73 2.25
N GLY A 306 -27.31 18.35 0.97
CA GLY A 306 -27.89 17.09 0.55
C GLY A 306 -27.16 15.90 1.14
N TYR A 307 -25.82 15.93 1.13
CA TYR A 307 -25.01 14.88 1.73
C TYR A 307 -25.26 14.75 3.22
N ASP A 308 -25.36 15.86 3.95
CA ASP A 308 -25.72 15.86 5.37
C ASP A 308 -27.07 15.15 5.62
N ASP A 309 -28.10 15.58 4.90
CA ASP A 309 -29.44 15.00 4.99
C ASP A 309 -29.45 13.50 4.61
N GLY A 310 -28.76 13.13 3.51
CA GLY A 310 -28.70 11.75 3.04
C GLY A 310 -27.89 10.83 3.94
N TYR A 311 -26.81 11.33 4.54
CA TYR A 311 -25.94 10.56 5.43
C TYR A 311 -26.59 10.32 6.80
N TYR A 312 -27.30 11.30 7.34
CA TYR A 312 -28.00 11.14 8.62
C TYR A 312 -29.44 10.63 8.48
N GLY A 313 -29.96 10.51 7.26
CA GLY A 313 -31.36 10.10 7.01
C GLY A 313 -32.37 11.15 7.46
N ARG A 314 -32.03 12.44 7.32
CA ARG A 314 -32.83 13.58 7.78
C ARG A 314 -33.29 14.41 6.59
N SER A 315 -34.14 15.40 6.85
CA SER A 315 -34.62 16.37 5.85
C SER A 315 -34.55 17.77 6.43
N ARG A 316 -33.35 18.20 6.85
CA ARG A 316 -33.12 19.50 7.49
C ARG A 316 -33.07 20.63 6.47
N TYR A 317 -32.45 20.39 5.32
CA TYR A 317 -32.20 21.43 4.32
C TYR A 317 -33.11 21.31 3.09
N GLY A 318 -33.64 20.12 2.84
CA GLY A 318 -34.56 19.88 1.74
C GLY A 318 -35.33 18.58 1.89
N ARG A 319 -36.05 18.24 0.82
CA ARG A 319 -36.73 16.96 0.68
C ARG A 319 -36.16 16.21 -0.51
N TYR A 320 -36.07 14.91 -0.38
CA TYR A 320 -35.64 14.01 -1.44
C TYR A 320 -36.70 12.94 -1.68
N TYR A 321 -37.24 12.89 -2.89
CA TYR A 321 -38.33 11.99 -3.26
C TYR A 321 -38.20 11.57 -4.72
N ASN A 322 -38.43 10.27 -5.01
CA ASN A 322 -38.38 9.69 -6.36
C ASN A 322 -37.15 10.11 -7.20
N GLY A 323 -35.97 10.08 -6.61
CA GLY A 323 -34.73 10.42 -7.31
C GLY A 323 -34.43 11.93 -7.40
N ASN A 324 -35.36 12.79 -6.99
CA ASN A 324 -35.28 14.24 -7.09
C ASN A 324 -35.21 14.89 -5.70
N GLY A 325 -34.18 15.71 -5.49
CA GLY A 325 -33.96 16.47 -4.26
C GLY A 325 -34.12 17.96 -4.49
N ASN A 326 -34.92 18.61 -3.64
CA ASN A 326 -35.13 20.05 -3.67
C ASN A 326 -34.84 20.64 -2.29
N LEU A 327 -34.08 21.74 -2.27
CA LEU A 327 -33.87 22.51 -1.05
C LEU A 327 -35.17 23.24 -0.67
N PHE A 328 -35.39 23.42 0.63
CA PHE A 328 -36.45 24.30 1.10
C PHE A 328 -36.23 25.73 0.62
N GLY A 329 -37.31 26.42 0.26
CA GLY A 329 -37.24 27.78 -0.29
C GLY A 329 -36.53 28.77 0.64
N THR A 330 -36.68 28.61 1.95
CA THR A 330 -35.98 29.40 2.98
C THR A 330 -34.47 29.19 2.94
N ILE A 331 -34.01 27.95 2.83
CA ILE A 331 -32.59 27.59 2.71
C ILE A 331 -32.03 28.07 1.38
N LEU A 332 -32.77 27.93 0.29
CA LEU A 332 -32.37 28.42 -1.02
C LEU A 332 -32.14 29.94 -0.99
N ARG A 333 -33.07 30.72 -0.44
CA ARG A 333 -32.93 32.19 -0.30
C ARG A 333 -31.79 32.60 0.61
N GLY A 334 -31.52 31.82 1.67
CA GLY A 334 -30.39 32.04 2.58
C GLY A 334 -29.03 31.75 1.95
N ILE A 335 -28.95 30.85 0.97
CA ILE A 335 -27.70 30.55 0.23
C ILE A 335 -27.51 31.51 -0.94
N ILE A 336 -28.58 31.77 -1.69
CA ILE A 336 -28.58 32.68 -2.82
C ILE A 336 -29.75 33.64 -2.72
N SER A 337 -29.43 34.90 -2.43
CA SER A 337 -30.41 35.98 -2.47
C SER A 337 -30.41 36.56 -3.88
N ILE A 338 -31.46 36.24 -4.64
CA ILE A 338 -31.68 36.75 -5.99
C ILE A 338 -32.80 37.77 -5.94
N PHE A 339 -32.54 38.97 -6.44
CA PHE A 339 -33.51 40.04 -6.55
C PHE A 339 -33.72 40.38 -8.02
N THR A 340 -34.98 40.54 -8.42
CA THR A 340 -35.32 41.17 -9.69
C THR A 340 -34.96 42.65 -9.59
N TYR A 341 -34.33 43.16 -10.64
CA TYR A 341 -33.89 44.55 -10.76
C TYR A 341 -34.71 45.28 -11.83
#